data_AF-A0AAJ2SQ83-F1
#
_entry.id   AF-A0AAJ2SQ83-F1
#
_cell.length_a   1.000
_cell.length_b   1.000
_cell.length_c   1.000
_cell.angle_alpha   90.00
_cell.angle_beta   90.00
_cell.angle_gamma   90.00
#
_symmetry.space_group_name_H-M   'P 1'
#
loop_
_entity.id
_entity.type
_entity.pdbx_description
1 polymer ?
#
loop_
_entity_poly.entity_id
_entity_poly.type
_entity_poly.pdbx_seq_one_letter_code
_entity_poly.pdbx_strand_id
1 'polypeptide(L)'
;MGEAFQLALDSAPFLLKGAYYTVILSLGGMFFGLLLGFGLALMRLSRFKLVSWIARIYVSFFRGTPLLVQLFVIYYGLPQLGVELDPLPAALIGFSLNMAAYACEILRAAISSIERGQWEAAASIGMTRAQTLRRAILPQAARTALPPLGNSFISLVKDTALAATIQVPELFRQAQLITARTFEIFTMYLAAALIYWVLATVLSHLQNKLEERVNRHDQES
;
A
#
# COMPACT_ATOMS: atom_id res chain seq x y z
N MET A 1 -9.05 23.91 28.17
CA MET A 1 -7.83 23.57 27.40
C MET A 1 -6.90 22.64 28.17
N GLY A 2 -6.69 22.84 29.48
CA GLY A 2 -5.84 21.95 30.29
C GLY A 2 -6.31 20.49 30.35
N GLU A 3 -7.61 20.25 30.60
CA GLU A 3 -8.14 18.87 30.72
C GLU A 3 -8.09 18.07 29.42
N ALA A 4 -8.44 18.67 28.28
CA ALA A 4 -8.34 18.03 26.96
C ALA A 4 -6.89 17.70 26.60
N PHE A 5 -5.95 18.61 26.90
CA PHE A 5 -4.53 18.37 26.67
C PHE A 5 -3.99 17.27 27.58
N GLN A 6 -4.36 17.29 28.87
CA GLN A 6 -3.98 16.26 29.83
C GLN A 6 -4.53 14.89 29.41
N LEU A 7 -5.78 14.83 28.97
CA LEU A 7 -6.38 13.61 28.45
C LEU A 7 -5.64 13.06 27.23
N ALA A 8 -5.20 13.94 26.32
CA ALA A 8 -4.40 13.53 25.16
C ALA A 8 -3.03 12.95 25.59
N LEU A 9 -2.39 13.53 26.61
CA LEU A 9 -1.15 13.00 27.18
C LEU A 9 -1.35 11.64 27.85
N ASP A 10 -2.39 11.52 28.68
CA ASP A 10 -2.72 10.27 29.39
C ASP A 10 -3.11 9.15 28.40
N SER A 11 -3.70 9.53 27.26
CA SER A 11 -4.10 8.63 26.17
C SER A 11 -2.95 8.26 25.22
N ALA A 12 -1.84 9.01 25.23
CA ALA A 12 -0.75 8.85 24.28
C ALA A 12 -0.19 7.41 24.20
N PRO A 13 0.01 6.66 25.31
CA PRO A 13 0.50 5.28 25.24
C PRO A 13 -0.43 4.36 24.43
N PHE A 14 -1.74 4.54 24.54
CA PHE A 14 -2.72 3.75 23.79
C PHE A 14 -2.74 4.14 22.32
N LEU A 15 -2.71 5.44 22.02
CA LEU A 15 -2.65 5.94 20.64
C LEU A 15 -1.36 5.49 19.94
N LEU A 16 -0.21 5.54 20.61
CA LEU A 16 1.06 5.07 20.08
C LEU A 16 1.06 3.55 19.85
N LYS A 17 0.43 2.78 20.73
CA LYS A 17 0.21 1.35 20.50
C LYS A 17 -0.67 1.10 19.28
N GLY A 18 -1.71 1.91 19.06
CA GLY A 18 -2.51 1.88 17.84
C GLY A 18 -1.68 2.22 16.59
N ALA A 19 -0.85 3.28 16.67
CA ALA A 19 0.05 3.68 15.60
C ALA A 19 1.06 2.59 15.24
N TYR A 20 1.53 1.81 16.21
CA TYR A 20 2.35 0.63 15.97
C TYR A 20 1.65 -0.41 15.07
N TYR A 21 0.37 -0.71 15.32
CA TYR A 21 -0.41 -1.60 14.45
C TYR A 21 -0.67 -1.00 13.07
N THR A 22 -0.92 0.31 12.98
CA THR A 22 -1.00 1.05 11.70
C THR A 22 0.28 0.88 10.87
N VAL A 23 1.45 1.00 11.50
CA VAL A 23 2.75 0.80 10.85
C VAL A 23 2.93 -0.66 10.41
N ILE A 24 2.58 -1.64 11.25
CA ILE A 24 2.66 -3.06 10.86
C ILE A 24 1.77 -3.37 9.65
N LEU A 25 0.52 -2.91 9.67
CA LEU A 25 -0.45 -3.18 8.61
C LEU A 25 -0.04 -2.53 7.30
N SER A 26 0.44 -1.28 7.36
CA SER A 26 0.90 -0.59 6.16
C SER A 26 2.17 -1.22 5.60
N LEU A 27 3.18 -1.53 6.43
CA LEU A 27 4.40 -2.19 5.97
C LEU A 27 4.12 -3.59 5.41
N GLY A 28 3.31 -4.39 6.11
CA GLY A 28 2.93 -5.72 5.67
C GLY A 28 2.10 -5.68 4.38
N GLY A 29 1.06 -4.84 4.34
CA GLY A 29 0.21 -4.67 3.17
C GLY A 29 0.98 -4.17 1.95
N MET A 30 1.92 -3.25 2.14
CA MET A 30 2.82 -2.78 1.08
C MET A 30 3.76 -3.88 0.61
N PHE A 31 4.40 -4.62 1.53
CA PHE A 31 5.35 -5.68 1.20
C PHE A 31 4.68 -6.81 0.39
N PHE A 32 3.61 -7.39 0.92
CA PHE A 32 2.89 -8.47 0.24
C PHE A 32 2.17 -7.97 -1.01
N GLY A 33 1.58 -6.77 -0.96
CA GLY A 33 0.96 -6.13 -2.11
C GLY A 33 1.94 -5.89 -3.25
N LEU A 34 3.15 -5.39 -2.96
CA LEU A 34 4.17 -5.18 -3.98
C LEU A 34 4.64 -6.51 -4.60
N LEU A 35 4.83 -7.55 -3.78
CA LEU A 35 5.24 -8.87 -4.24
C LEU A 35 4.19 -9.50 -5.17
N LEU A 36 2.91 -9.48 -4.76
CA LEU A 36 1.79 -9.95 -5.58
C LEU A 36 1.59 -9.08 -6.84
N GLY A 37 1.66 -7.76 -6.68
CA GLY A 37 1.49 -6.78 -7.74
C GLY A 37 2.56 -6.91 -8.82
N PHE A 38 3.80 -7.19 -8.46
CA PHE A 38 4.86 -7.49 -9.42
C PHE A 38 4.56 -8.74 -10.24
N GLY A 39 4.12 -9.83 -9.59
CA GLY A 39 3.68 -11.04 -10.28
C GLY A 39 2.54 -10.77 -11.26
N LEU A 40 1.51 -10.02 -10.83
CA LEU A 40 0.39 -9.61 -11.67
C LEU A 40 0.80 -8.71 -12.84
N ALA A 41 1.77 -7.82 -12.64
CA ALA A 41 2.31 -6.98 -13.71
C ALA A 41 2.99 -7.82 -14.79
N LEU A 42 3.78 -8.82 -14.40
CA LEU A 42 4.39 -9.77 -15.35
C LEU A 42 3.33 -10.59 -16.09
N MET A 43 2.28 -11.04 -15.38
CA MET A 43 1.14 -11.72 -16.01
C MET A 43 0.44 -10.83 -17.04
N ARG A 44 0.20 -9.55 -16.72
CA ARG A 44 -0.42 -8.57 -17.63
C ARG A 44 0.40 -8.36 -18.91
N LEU A 45 1.73 -8.37 -18.80
CA LEU A 45 2.68 -8.21 -19.90
C LEU A 45 2.96 -9.50 -20.69
N SER A 46 2.43 -10.64 -20.23
CA SER A 46 2.61 -11.93 -20.90
C SER A 46 1.98 -11.96 -22.29
N ARG A 47 2.62 -12.68 -23.22
CA ARG A 47 2.07 -12.97 -24.55
C ARG A 47 0.89 -13.94 -24.50
N PHE A 48 0.79 -14.75 -23.44
CA PHE A 48 -0.30 -15.69 -23.26
C PHE A 48 -1.57 -14.96 -22.83
N LYS A 49 -2.54 -14.90 -23.75
CA LYS A 49 -3.80 -14.14 -23.55
C LYS A 49 -4.54 -14.54 -22.28
N LEU A 50 -4.59 -15.84 -21.96
CA LEU A 50 -5.27 -16.35 -20.76
C LEU A 50 -4.65 -15.80 -19.47
N VAL A 51 -3.32 -15.83 -19.37
CA VAL A 51 -2.57 -15.31 -18.20
C VAL A 51 -2.79 -13.81 -18.03
N SER A 52 -2.70 -13.04 -19.12
CA SER A 52 -2.97 -11.59 -19.11
C SER A 52 -4.42 -11.29 -18.73
N TRP A 53 -5.37 -12.13 -19.14
CA TRP A 53 -6.79 -11.94 -18.88
C TRP A 53 -7.16 -12.22 -17.41
N ILE A 54 -6.61 -13.28 -16.80
CA ILE A 54 -6.80 -13.55 -15.36
C ILE A 54 -6.33 -12.35 -14.51
N ALA A 55 -5.14 -11.83 -14.79
CA ALA A 55 -4.61 -10.67 -14.07
C ALA A 55 -5.46 -9.40 -14.33
N ARG A 56 -6.05 -9.23 -15.52
CA ARG A 56 -6.99 -8.12 -15.79
C ARG A 56 -8.23 -8.20 -14.91
N ILE A 57 -8.83 -9.38 -14.78
CA ILE A 57 -10.02 -9.55 -13.94
C ILE A 57 -9.69 -9.22 -12.49
N TYR A 58 -8.61 -9.78 -11.97
CA TYR A 58 -8.14 -9.49 -10.61
C TYR A 58 -8.00 -7.97 -10.40
N VAL A 59 -7.23 -7.30 -11.25
CA VAL A 59 -6.97 -5.86 -11.12
C VAL A 59 -8.28 -5.05 -11.24
N SER A 60 -9.15 -5.42 -12.20
CA SER A 60 -10.43 -4.75 -12.40
C SER A 60 -11.34 -4.90 -11.17
N PHE A 61 -11.37 -6.07 -10.54
CA PHE A 61 -12.18 -6.32 -9.37
C PHE A 61 -11.69 -5.53 -8.16
N PHE A 62 -10.40 -5.63 -7.83
CA PHE A 62 -9.84 -4.99 -6.62
C PHE A 62 -9.76 -3.45 -6.74
N ARG A 63 -9.56 -2.89 -7.94
CA ARG A 63 -9.63 -1.45 -8.16
C ARG A 63 -11.06 -0.93 -8.37
N GLY A 64 -11.98 -1.80 -8.79
CA GLY A 64 -13.38 -1.47 -9.06
C GLY A 64 -14.30 -1.62 -7.84
N THR A 65 -13.81 -2.18 -6.74
CA THR A 65 -14.58 -2.39 -5.51
C THR A 65 -13.98 -1.62 -4.33
N PRO A 66 -14.80 -1.07 -3.41
CA PRO A 66 -14.28 -0.36 -2.25
C PRO A 66 -13.47 -1.26 -1.32
N LEU A 67 -12.32 -0.77 -0.84
CA LEU A 67 -11.47 -1.49 0.11
C LEU A 67 -12.22 -1.88 1.40
N LEU A 68 -13.10 -1.01 1.91
CA LEU A 68 -13.93 -1.33 3.08
C LEU A 68 -14.81 -2.57 2.85
N VAL A 69 -15.42 -2.69 1.65
CA VAL A 69 -16.23 -3.84 1.29
C VAL A 69 -15.38 -5.11 1.22
N GLN A 70 -14.16 -5.01 0.67
CA GLN A 70 -13.21 -6.13 0.63
C GLN A 70 -12.84 -6.61 2.04
N LEU A 71 -12.58 -5.68 2.97
CA LEU A 71 -12.31 -6.01 4.39
C LEU A 71 -13.51 -6.71 5.04
N PHE A 72 -14.73 -6.25 4.79
CA PHE A 72 -15.94 -6.88 5.32
C PHE A 72 -16.17 -8.29 4.76
N VAL A 73 -15.97 -8.49 3.46
CA VAL A 73 -16.09 -9.81 2.85
C VAL A 73 -15.06 -10.78 3.44
N ILE A 74 -13.82 -10.33 3.66
CA ILE A 74 -12.76 -11.16 4.24
C ILE A 74 -13.07 -11.50 5.71
N TYR A 75 -13.44 -10.51 6.51
CA TYR A 75 -13.60 -10.71 7.95
C TYR A 75 -14.96 -11.30 8.35
N TYR A 76 -16.07 -10.80 7.78
CA TYR A 76 -17.43 -11.24 8.11
C TYR A 76 -18.00 -12.25 7.11
N GLY A 77 -17.49 -12.30 5.88
CA GLY A 77 -17.98 -13.22 4.84
C GLY A 77 -17.34 -14.61 4.90
N LEU A 78 -16.00 -14.69 5.01
CA LEU A 78 -15.28 -15.98 5.04
C LEU A 78 -15.71 -16.94 6.16
N PRO A 79 -16.12 -16.49 7.36
CA PRO A 79 -16.66 -17.39 8.40
C PRO A 79 -17.87 -18.21 7.91
N GLN A 80 -18.68 -17.67 7.00
CA GLN A 80 -19.82 -18.41 6.42
C GLN A 80 -19.38 -19.58 5.53
N LEU A 81 -18.11 -19.60 5.11
CA LEU A 81 -17.47 -20.67 4.35
C LEU A 81 -16.60 -21.56 5.26
N GLY A 82 -16.66 -21.38 6.59
CA GLY A 82 -15.87 -22.14 7.56
C GLY A 82 -14.44 -21.65 7.76
N VAL A 83 -14.11 -20.44 7.29
CA VAL A 83 -12.78 -19.83 7.45
C VAL A 83 -12.87 -18.62 8.35
N GLU A 84 -12.45 -18.78 9.60
CA GLU A 84 -12.39 -17.70 10.58
C GLU A 84 -10.99 -17.09 10.63
N LEU A 85 -10.92 -15.77 10.61
CA LEU A 85 -9.68 -15.01 10.66
C LEU A 85 -9.76 -13.99 11.79
N ASP A 86 -8.70 -13.90 12.58
CA ASP A 86 -8.54 -12.78 13.50
C ASP A 86 -8.52 -11.44 12.74
N PRO A 87 -8.89 -10.31 13.37
CA PRO A 87 -8.92 -9.00 12.75
C PRO A 87 -7.64 -8.61 12.00
N LEU A 88 -6.48 -8.86 12.62
CA LEU A 88 -5.18 -8.43 12.09
C LEU A 88 -4.81 -9.16 10.78
N PRO A 89 -4.82 -10.51 10.70
CA PRO A 89 -4.58 -11.20 9.43
C PRO A 89 -5.65 -10.91 8.37
N ALA A 90 -6.93 -10.76 8.75
CA ALA A 90 -7.99 -10.37 7.81
C ALA A 90 -7.69 -9.01 7.15
N ALA A 91 -7.32 -8.01 7.95
CA ALA A 91 -6.92 -6.69 7.45
C ALA A 91 -5.66 -6.77 6.58
N LEU A 92 -4.64 -7.50 7.01
CA LEU A 92 -3.40 -7.66 6.27
C LEU A 92 -3.63 -8.28 4.89
N ILE A 93 -4.48 -9.32 4.80
CA ILE A 93 -4.86 -9.95 3.52
C ILE A 93 -5.59 -8.94 2.64
N GLY A 94 -6.61 -8.26 3.17
CA GLY A 94 -7.39 -7.28 2.40
C GLY A 94 -6.55 -6.14 1.85
N PHE A 95 -5.69 -5.55 2.68
CA PHE A 95 -4.76 -4.51 2.26
C PHE A 95 -3.75 -5.01 1.23
N SER A 96 -3.19 -6.22 1.41
CA SER A 96 -2.23 -6.80 0.47
C SER A 96 -2.86 -7.04 -0.90
N LEU A 97 -4.07 -7.60 -0.95
CA LEU A 97 -4.77 -7.88 -2.21
C LEU A 97 -5.16 -6.59 -2.93
N ASN A 98 -5.66 -5.59 -2.19
CA ASN A 98 -5.98 -4.30 -2.76
C ASN A 98 -4.72 -3.62 -3.32
N MET A 99 -3.67 -3.51 -2.50
CA MET A 99 -2.40 -2.89 -2.88
C MET A 99 -1.76 -3.61 -4.07
N ALA A 100 -1.87 -4.94 -4.17
CA ALA A 100 -1.38 -5.69 -5.32
C ALA A 100 -1.97 -5.22 -6.66
N ALA A 101 -3.26 -4.87 -6.68
CA ALA A 101 -3.90 -4.38 -7.90
C ALA A 101 -3.40 -2.99 -8.32
N TYR A 102 -3.16 -2.09 -7.36
CA TYR A 102 -2.57 -0.77 -7.63
C TYR A 102 -1.10 -0.89 -8.04
N ALA A 103 -0.30 -1.67 -7.31
CA ALA A 103 1.11 -1.92 -7.62
C ALA A 103 1.27 -2.57 -9.01
N CYS A 104 0.39 -3.51 -9.37
CA CYS A 104 0.38 -4.12 -10.70
C CYS A 104 0.28 -3.07 -11.81
N GLU A 105 -0.66 -2.12 -11.70
CA GLU A 105 -0.86 -1.11 -12.74
C GLU A 105 0.27 -0.09 -12.79
N ILE A 106 0.80 0.30 -11.63
CA ILE A 106 1.98 1.17 -11.55
C ILE A 106 3.19 0.51 -12.22
N LEU A 107 3.52 -0.73 -11.84
CA LEU A 107 4.66 -1.47 -12.39
C LEU A 107 4.49 -1.76 -13.87
N ARG A 108 3.28 -2.16 -14.31
CA ARG A 108 2.98 -2.37 -15.72
C ARG A 108 3.17 -1.09 -16.53
N ALA A 109 2.67 0.05 -16.03
CA ALA A 109 2.80 1.34 -16.69
C ALA A 109 4.27 1.76 -16.80
N ALA A 110 5.04 1.62 -15.71
CA ALA A 110 6.47 1.94 -15.68
C ALA A 110 7.31 1.05 -16.62
N ILE A 111 6.98 -0.25 -16.73
CA ILE A 111 7.65 -1.13 -17.70
C ILE A 111 7.27 -0.74 -19.13
N SER A 112 6.02 -0.31 -19.36
CA SER A 112 5.52 0.05 -20.69
C SER A 112 5.97 1.43 -21.15
N SER A 113 6.43 2.30 -20.25
CA SER A 113 6.93 3.64 -20.57
C SER A 113 8.37 3.64 -21.09
N ILE A 114 9.10 2.54 -20.93
CA ILE A 114 10.46 2.42 -21.46
C ILE A 114 10.42 2.35 -22.99
N GLU A 115 11.21 3.19 -23.66
CA GLU A 115 11.23 3.34 -25.11
C GLU A 115 11.51 2.02 -25.84
N ARG A 116 10.85 1.83 -26.99
CA ARG A 116 11.06 0.64 -27.83
C ARG A 116 12.50 0.49 -28.30
N GLY A 117 13.24 1.59 -28.49
CA GLY A 117 14.65 1.56 -28.85
C GLY A 117 15.52 0.79 -27.87
N GLN A 118 15.22 0.81 -26.57
CA GLN A 118 15.95 0.01 -25.56
C GLN A 118 15.73 -1.50 -25.75
N TRP A 119 14.52 -1.89 -26.17
CA TRP A 119 14.20 -3.28 -26.49
C TRP A 119 14.89 -3.74 -27.76
N GLU A 120 14.92 -2.88 -28.79
CA GLU A 120 15.55 -3.13 -30.08
C GLU A 120 17.08 -3.22 -29.92
N ALA A 121 17.71 -2.28 -29.21
CA ALA A 121 19.15 -2.28 -28.95
C ALA A 121 19.60 -3.54 -28.19
N ALA A 122 18.85 -3.96 -27.16
CA ALA A 122 19.13 -5.20 -26.44
C ALA A 122 19.01 -6.43 -27.35
N ALA A 123 18.02 -6.45 -28.26
CA ALA A 123 17.87 -7.52 -29.24
C ALA A 123 19.03 -7.53 -30.26
N SER A 124 19.52 -6.38 -30.70
CA SER A 124 20.66 -6.25 -31.62
C SER A 124 21.96 -6.84 -31.08
N ILE A 125 22.14 -6.85 -29.75
CA ILE A 125 23.29 -7.49 -29.09
C ILE A 125 23.00 -8.93 -28.62
N GLY A 126 21.91 -9.55 -29.11
CA GLY A 126 21.59 -10.96 -28.89
C GLY A 126 20.94 -11.29 -27.54
N MET A 127 20.45 -10.30 -26.79
CA MET A 127 19.75 -10.57 -25.52
C MET A 127 18.39 -11.22 -25.75
N THR A 128 18.11 -12.28 -25.00
CA THR A 128 16.77 -12.87 -24.89
C THR A 128 15.82 -11.90 -24.19
N ARG A 129 14.51 -12.02 -24.43
CA ARG A 129 13.50 -11.18 -23.75
C ARG A 129 13.64 -11.17 -22.22
N ALA A 130 13.98 -12.31 -21.61
CA ALA A 130 14.16 -12.40 -20.17
C ALA A 130 15.42 -11.64 -19.71
N GLN A 131 16.51 -11.72 -20.47
CA GLN A 131 17.72 -10.92 -20.21
C GLN A 131 17.45 -9.43 -20.38
N THR A 132 16.78 -9.02 -21.46
CA THR A 132 16.41 -7.61 -21.70
C THR A 132 15.56 -7.08 -20.56
N LEU A 133 14.52 -7.82 -20.17
CA LEU A 133 13.64 -7.44 -19.08
C LEU A 133 14.42 -7.28 -17.76
N ARG A 134 15.22 -8.28 -17.38
CA ARG A 134 15.95 -8.26 -16.10
C ARG A 134 17.07 -7.23 -16.04
N ARG A 135 17.83 -7.04 -17.12
CA ARG A 135 19.09 -6.29 -17.10
C ARG A 135 18.96 -4.85 -17.61
N ALA A 136 18.00 -4.57 -18.50
CA ALA A 136 17.83 -3.23 -19.06
C ALA A 136 16.53 -2.58 -18.57
N ILE A 137 15.40 -3.26 -18.72
CA ILE A 137 14.08 -2.64 -18.56
C ILE A 137 13.67 -2.52 -17.08
N LEU A 138 13.75 -3.60 -16.29
CA LEU A 138 13.33 -3.57 -14.88
C LEU A 138 14.08 -2.54 -14.03
N PRO A 139 15.41 -2.37 -14.15
CA PRO A 139 16.11 -1.32 -13.42
C PRO A 139 15.59 0.09 -13.72
N GLN A 140 15.31 0.40 -14.98
CA GLN A 140 14.76 1.71 -15.39
C GLN A 140 13.31 1.87 -14.92
N ALA A 141 12.47 0.86 -15.15
CA ALA A 141 11.08 0.86 -14.72
C ALA A 141 10.93 0.97 -13.20
N ALA A 142 11.84 0.39 -12.41
CA ALA A 142 11.84 0.53 -10.96
C ALA A 142 12.01 1.99 -10.53
N ARG A 143 12.84 2.78 -11.24
CA ARG A 143 13.00 4.21 -10.98
C ARG A 143 11.71 4.97 -11.26
N THR A 144 11.10 4.71 -12.41
CA THR A 144 9.82 5.33 -12.82
C THR A 144 8.66 4.93 -11.89
N ALA A 145 8.65 3.70 -11.37
CA ALA A 145 7.60 3.20 -10.48
C ALA A 145 7.74 3.68 -9.04
N LEU A 146 8.93 4.12 -8.61
CA LEU A 146 9.20 4.45 -7.20
C LEU A 146 8.31 5.60 -6.68
N PRO A 147 8.16 6.75 -7.37
CA PRO A 147 7.28 7.82 -6.89
C PRO A 147 5.80 7.40 -6.74
N PRO A 148 5.14 6.78 -7.73
CA PRO A 148 3.76 6.36 -7.55
C PRO A 148 3.59 5.25 -6.49
N LEU A 149 4.56 4.33 -6.34
CA LEU A 149 4.53 3.33 -5.28
C LEU A 149 4.65 3.96 -3.88
N GLY A 150 5.51 4.97 -3.71
CA GLY A 150 5.62 5.73 -2.46
C GLY A 150 4.31 6.43 -2.10
N ASN A 151 3.68 7.08 -3.08
CA ASN A 151 2.36 7.70 -2.90
C ASN A 151 1.29 6.68 -2.50
N SER A 152 1.27 5.50 -3.12
CA SER A 152 0.36 4.42 -2.72
C SER A 152 0.63 3.93 -1.29
N PHE A 153 1.89 3.88 -0.85
CA PHE A 153 2.23 3.49 0.51
C PHE A 153 1.75 4.53 1.55
N ILE A 154 1.90 5.82 1.26
CA ILE A 154 1.36 6.90 2.12
C ILE A 154 -0.18 6.83 2.19
N SER A 155 -0.84 6.53 1.08
CA SER A 155 -2.29 6.29 1.06
C SER A 155 -2.67 5.07 1.88
N LEU A 156 -1.93 3.97 1.77
CA LEU A 156 -2.18 2.76 2.53
C LEU A 156 -2.12 2.98 4.05
N VAL A 157 -1.19 3.80 4.55
CA VAL A 157 -1.12 4.18 5.96
C VAL A 157 -2.43 4.82 6.43
N LYS A 158 -3.00 5.70 5.61
CA LYS A 158 -4.30 6.35 5.89
C LYS A 158 -5.45 5.34 5.79
N ASP A 159 -5.42 4.46 4.79
CA ASP A 159 -6.43 3.44 4.57
C ASP A 159 -6.49 2.40 5.71
N THR A 160 -5.41 2.22 6.49
CA THR A 160 -5.45 1.35 7.67
C THR A 160 -6.53 1.74 8.69
N ALA A 161 -6.96 3.00 8.72
CA ALA A 161 -8.06 3.46 9.56
C ALA A 161 -9.38 2.72 9.27
N LEU A 162 -9.56 2.21 8.03
CA LEU A 162 -10.70 1.37 7.68
C LEU A 162 -10.72 0.06 8.47
N ALA A 163 -9.57 -0.45 8.91
CA ALA A 163 -9.49 -1.69 9.69
C ALA A 163 -10.11 -1.55 11.09
N ALA A 164 -10.32 -0.33 11.60
CA ALA A 164 -11.07 -0.09 12.83
C ALA A 164 -12.49 -0.70 12.77
N THR A 165 -13.10 -0.73 11.58
CA THR A 165 -14.44 -1.26 11.34
C THR A 165 -14.54 -2.79 11.46
N ILE A 166 -13.40 -3.48 11.35
CA ILE A 166 -13.25 -4.92 11.60
C ILE A 166 -12.46 -5.19 12.88
N GLN A 167 -12.49 -4.23 13.82
CA GLN A 167 -12.00 -4.37 15.20
C GLN A 167 -10.47 -4.51 15.35
N VAL A 168 -9.71 -4.20 14.31
CA VAL A 168 -8.25 -4.12 14.45
C VAL A 168 -7.88 -3.01 15.44
N PRO A 169 -6.99 -3.26 16.42
CA PRO A 169 -6.62 -2.30 17.45
C PRO A 169 -5.62 -1.24 16.95
N GLU A 170 -5.80 -0.72 15.74
CA GLU A 170 -4.98 0.32 15.13
C GLU A 170 -5.32 1.73 15.65
N LEU A 171 -4.61 2.76 15.18
CA LEU A 171 -4.65 4.11 15.73
C LEU A 171 -6.06 4.69 15.83
N PHE A 172 -6.85 4.63 14.75
CA PHE A 172 -8.19 5.19 14.75
C PHE A 172 -9.14 4.41 15.67
N ARG A 173 -8.98 3.08 15.75
CA ARG A 173 -9.71 2.24 16.70
C ARG A 173 -9.40 2.61 18.15
N GLN A 174 -8.13 2.86 18.49
CA GLN A 174 -7.77 3.28 19.86
C GLN A 174 -8.43 4.62 20.20
N ALA A 175 -8.42 5.59 19.29
CA ALA A 175 -9.11 6.86 19.48
C ALA A 175 -10.61 6.66 19.72
N GLN A 176 -11.28 5.82 18.92
CA GLN A 176 -12.70 5.50 19.10
C GLN A 176 -13.00 4.84 20.45
N LEU A 177 -12.15 3.91 20.91
CA LEU A 177 -12.32 3.24 22.20
C LEU A 177 -12.20 4.19 23.39
N ILE A 178 -11.31 5.17 23.31
CA ILE A 178 -11.15 6.20 24.34
C ILE A 178 -12.34 7.16 24.30
N THR A 179 -12.71 7.64 23.11
CA THR A 179 -13.90 8.48 22.91
C THR A 179 -15.18 7.83 23.44
N ALA A 180 -15.35 6.52 23.27
CA ALA A 180 -16.52 5.80 23.79
C ALA A 180 -16.59 5.77 25.32
N ARG A 181 -15.48 6.03 26.02
CA ARG A 181 -15.40 6.08 27.48
C ARG A 181 -15.43 7.50 28.03
N THR A 182 -14.79 8.45 27.33
CA THR A 182 -14.59 9.82 27.80
C THR A 182 -15.55 10.83 27.18
N PHE A 183 -16.21 10.47 26.08
CA PHE A 183 -17.04 11.36 25.26
C PHE A 183 -16.29 12.55 24.62
N GLU A 184 -14.96 12.55 24.69
CA GLU A 184 -14.07 13.61 24.17
C GLU A 184 -13.71 13.38 22.70
N ILE A 185 -14.71 13.48 21.82
CA ILE A 185 -14.60 13.16 20.38
C ILE A 185 -13.55 14.03 19.70
N PHE A 186 -13.66 15.36 19.84
CA PHE A 186 -12.82 16.31 19.12
C PHE A 186 -11.34 16.13 19.50
N THR A 187 -11.06 16.03 20.79
CA THR A 187 -9.71 15.87 21.34
C THR A 187 -9.04 14.59 20.82
N MET A 188 -9.71 13.44 20.89
CA MET A 188 -9.14 12.15 20.48
C MET A 188 -8.95 12.05 18.96
N TYR A 189 -9.88 12.57 18.16
CA TYR A 189 -9.76 12.53 16.70
C TYR A 189 -8.72 13.51 16.18
N LEU A 190 -8.56 14.67 16.82
CA LEU A 190 -7.47 15.60 16.51
C LEU A 190 -6.10 14.97 16.85
N ALA A 191 -5.99 14.29 17.99
CA ALA A 191 -4.77 13.57 18.37
C ALA A 191 -4.43 12.45 17.36
N ALA A 192 -5.41 11.64 16.97
CA ALA A 192 -5.22 10.61 15.93
C ALA A 192 -4.82 11.22 14.58
N ALA A 193 -5.48 12.30 14.15
CA ALA A 193 -5.17 13.00 12.91
C ALA A 193 -3.74 13.56 12.91
N LEU A 194 -3.29 14.13 14.04
CA LEU A 194 -1.91 14.61 14.18
C LEU A 194 -0.90 13.47 14.04
N ILE A 195 -1.18 12.31 14.64
CA ILE A 195 -0.29 11.13 14.53
C ILE A 195 -0.26 10.61 13.09
N TYR A 196 -1.41 10.46 12.41
CA TYR A 196 -1.44 10.08 10.99
C TYR A 196 -0.68 11.08 10.12
N TRP A 197 -0.83 12.38 10.39
CA TRP A 197 -0.13 13.42 9.66
C TRP A 197 1.38 13.31 9.85
N VAL A 198 1.87 13.13 11.09
CA VAL A 198 3.29 12.88 11.36
C VAL A 198 3.80 11.65 10.61
N LEU A 199 3.08 10.53 10.66
CA LEU A 199 3.45 9.31 9.92
C LEU A 199 3.55 9.58 8.41
N ALA A 200 2.54 10.24 7.83
CA ALA A 200 2.50 10.57 6.41
C ALA A 200 3.63 11.54 6.00
N THR A 201 3.92 12.56 6.82
CA THR A 201 5.00 13.51 6.56
C THR A 201 6.37 12.85 6.64
N VAL A 202 6.61 11.98 7.63
CA VAL A 202 7.86 11.21 7.72
C VAL A 202 8.05 10.35 6.47
N LEU A 203 7.01 9.64 6.04
CA LEU A 203 7.06 8.81 4.83
C LEU A 203 7.25 9.63 3.56
N SER A 204 6.57 10.78 3.43
CA SER A 204 6.74 11.70 2.30
C SER A 204 8.18 12.23 2.22
N HIS A 205 8.78 12.59 3.36
CA HIS A 205 10.18 13.02 3.40
C HIS A 205 11.14 11.91 3.00
N LEU A 206 10.91 10.68 3.48
CA LEU A 206 11.71 9.52 3.09
C LEU A 206 11.56 9.21 1.60
N GLN A 207 10.33 9.29 1.07
CA GLN A 207 10.04 9.12 -0.34
C GLN A 207 10.80 10.14 -1.19
N ASN A 208 10.72 11.44 -0.87
CA ASN A 208 11.41 12.50 -1.63
C ASN A 208 12.93 12.26 -1.66
N LYS A 209 13.54 11.89 -0.52
CA LYS A 209 14.96 11.55 -0.46
C LYS A 209 15.33 10.32 -1.31
N LEU A 210 14.46 9.32 -1.38
CA LEU A 210 14.68 8.15 -2.22
C LEU A 210 14.57 8.52 -3.70
N GLU A 211 13.60 9.34 -4.07
CA GLU A 211 13.42 9.84 -5.45
C GLU A 211 14.63 10.66 -5.91
N GLU A 212 15.09 11.62 -5.11
CA GLU A 212 16.29 12.43 -5.39
C GLU A 212 17.53 11.55 -5.62
N ARG A 213 17.74 10.53 -4.78
CA ARG A 213 18.87 9.61 -4.94
C ARG A 213 18.81 8.80 -6.21
N VAL A 214 17.62 8.38 -6.63
CA VAL A 214 17.41 7.55 -7.80
C VAL A 214 17.51 8.35 -9.09
N ASN A 215 17.04 9.61 -9.09
CA ASN A 215 17.01 10.49 -10.25
C ASN A 215 18.28 11.36 -10.41
N ARG A 216 19.26 11.27 -9.50
CA ARG A 216 20.50 12.05 -9.55
C ARG A 216 21.25 11.92 -10.88
N HIS A 217 21.15 10.78 -11.56
CA HIS A 217 21.84 10.54 -12.84
C HIS A 217 21.15 11.23 -14.04
N ASP A 218 19.86 11.53 -13.96
CA ASP A 218 19.12 12.18 -15.05
C ASP A 218 19.24 13.72 -14.98
N GLN A 219 19.79 14.27 -13.88
CA GLN A 219 20.04 15.70 -13.69
C GLN A 219 21.45 16.13 -14.10
N GLU A 220 22.37 15.17 -14.29
CA GLU A 220 23.78 15.42 -14.65
C GLU A 220 24.07 15.20 -16.15
N SER A 221 23.08 14.75 -16.93
CA SER A 221 23.12 14.49 -18.37
C SER A 221 22.33 15.52 -19.18
#